data_AF-A0A0M4CYA0-F1
#
_entry.id   AF-A0A0M4CYA0-F1
#
_cell.length_a   1.000
_cell.length_b   1.000
_cell.length_c   1.000
_cell.angle_alpha   90.00
_cell.angle_beta   90.00
_cell.angle_gamma   90.00
#
_symmetry.space_group_name_H-M   'P 1'
#
loop_
_entity.id
_entity.type
_entity.pdbx_description
1 polymer ?
#
loop_
_entity_poly.entity_id
_entity_poly.type
_entity_poly.pdbx_seq_one_letter_code
_entity_poly.pdbx_strand_id
1 'polypeptide(L)'
;MKLDPRHKTERLGEHIPGFQGYRSVRRGQTDLLLRRYLAAELEKVRDRLADFIFGRETGGELHGKLAATLKTLAFLKAEISTGDDDTGSSAELSPEGEERILDFDLVLLEKIAGLHTPLEEMEWARAPAAIERNLDLLDEGVAEIDELYRQRRSLLRG
;
A
#
# COMPACT_ATOMS: atom_id res chain seq x y z
N MET A 1 -17.23 7.53 -14.20
CA MET A 1 -16.63 8.55 -15.09
C MET A 1 -15.15 8.23 -15.18
N LYS A 2 -14.61 7.88 -16.36
CA LYS A 2 -13.17 7.62 -16.49
C LYS A 2 -12.42 8.95 -16.38
N LEU A 3 -11.48 9.05 -15.44
CA LEU A 3 -10.62 10.23 -15.32
C LEU A 3 -9.59 10.21 -16.46
N ASP A 4 -9.28 11.37 -17.01
CA ASP A 4 -8.17 11.54 -17.95
C ASP A 4 -6.85 11.10 -17.27
N PRO A 5 -5.98 10.30 -17.93
CA PRO A 5 -4.64 9.97 -17.43
C PRO A 5 -3.84 11.17 -16.90
N ARG A 6 -4.02 12.37 -17.46
CA ARG A 6 -3.41 13.60 -16.96
C ARG A 6 -3.89 13.96 -15.56
N HIS A 7 -5.20 13.96 -15.34
CA HIS A 7 -5.78 14.21 -14.02
C HIS A 7 -5.37 13.13 -13.01
N LYS A 8 -5.23 11.86 -13.42
CA LYS A 8 -4.74 10.79 -12.53
C LYS A 8 -3.28 11.04 -12.12
N THR A 9 -2.44 11.43 -13.08
CA THR A 9 -1.03 11.77 -12.84
C THR A 9 -0.90 12.98 -11.91
N GLU A 10 -1.71 14.02 -12.09
CA GLU A 10 -1.75 15.19 -11.21
C GLU A 10 -2.12 14.80 -9.78
N ARG A 11 -3.20 14.02 -9.59
CA ARG A 11 -3.59 13.50 -8.26
C ARG A 11 -2.47 12.71 -7.60
N LEU A 12 -1.79 11.83 -8.34
CA LEU A 12 -0.64 11.10 -7.82
C LEU A 12 0.52 12.05 -7.46
N GLY A 13 0.74 13.09 -8.26
CA GLY A 13 1.74 14.12 -8.03
C GLY A 13 1.49 15.00 -6.81
N GLU A 14 0.24 15.18 -6.39
CA GLU A 14 -0.12 15.86 -5.13
C GLU A 14 0.40 15.10 -3.90
N HIS A 15 0.44 13.76 -3.98
CA HIS A 15 0.97 12.91 -2.92
C HIS A 15 2.47 12.60 -3.09
N ILE A 16 2.95 12.50 -4.33
CA ILE A 16 4.26 11.97 -4.68
C ILE A 16 5.03 13.02 -5.48
N PRO A 17 5.85 13.87 -4.80
CA PRO A 17 6.63 14.89 -5.47
C PRO A 17 7.53 14.31 -6.58
N GLY A 18 7.43 14.88 -7.78
CA GLY A 18 8.19 14.44 -8.94
C GLY A 18 7.58 13.27 -9.71
N PHE A 19 6.38 12.82 -9.36
CA PHE A 19 5.64 11.85 -10.17
C PHE A 19 5.22 12.47 -11.51
N GLN A 20 5.67 11.88 -12.62
CA GLN A 20 5.44 12.38 -13.98
C GLN A 20 4.63 11.43 -14.87
N GLY A 21 4.12 10.34 -14.31
CA GLY A 21 3.51 9.25 -15.07
C GLY A 21 4.54 8.28 -15.66
N TYR A 22 4.03 7.19 -16.22
CA TYR A 22 4.83 6.03 -16.62
C TYR A 22 5.25 6.06 -18.09
N ARG A 23 4.65 6.91 -18.91
CA ARG A 23 5.11 7.24 -20.26
C ARG A 23 6.18 8.34 -20.26
N SER A 24 6.61 8.81 -19.10
CA SER A 24 7.78 9.69 -18.99
C SER A 24 9.05 8.95 -19.41
N VAL A 25 10.07 9.71 -19.87
CA VAL A 25 11.41 9.17 -20.23
C VAL A 25 12.06 8.42 -19.07
N ARG A 26 11.55 8.58 -17.84
CA ARG A 26 12.08 8.01 -16.61
C ARG A 26 11.04 7.15 -15.87
N ARG A 27 10.31 6.30 -16.61
CA ARG A 27 9.34 5.33 -16.06
C ARG A 27 9.83 4.63 -14.79
N GLY A 28 11.05 4.09 -14.77
CA GLY A 28 11.62 3.42 -13.59
C GLY A 28 11.80 4.35 -12.40
N GLN A 29 12.12 5.63 -12.64
CA GLN A 29 12.18 6.64 -11.57
C GLN A 29 10.78 6.95 -11.04
N THR A 30 9.76 7.05 -11.91
CA THR A 30 8.35 7.22 -11.48
C THR A 30 7.88 6.05 -10.62
N ASP A 31 8.13 4.81 -11.06
CA ASP A 31 7.77 3.61 -10.29
C ASP A 31 8.48 3.57 -8.93
N LEU A 32 9.77 3.90 -8.90
CA LEU A 32 10.54 3.99 -7.67
C LEU A 32 9.97 5.03 -6.69
N LEU A 33 9.55 6.20 -7.19
CA LEU A 33 8.93 7.24 -6.36
C LEU A 33 7.62 6.75 -5.75
N LEU A 34 6.75 6.11 -6.54
CA LEU A 34 5.51 5.53 -6.05
C LEU A 34 5.80 4.47 -4.97
N ARG A 35 6.67 3.50 -5.27
CA ARG A 35 6.99 2.40 -4.35
C ARG A 35 7.56 2.90 -3.03
N ARG A 36 8.44 3.91 -3.07
CA ARG A 36 8.97 4.56 -1.85
C ARG A 36 7.86 5.21 -1.03
N TYR A 37 6.93 5.90 -1.69
CA TYR A 37 5.79 6.49 -1.02
C TYR A 37 4.90 5.43 -0.35
N LEU A 38 4.47 4.41 -1.11
CA LEU A 38 3.60 3.34 -0.59
C LEU A 38 4.26 2.60 0.58
N ALA A 39 5.56 2.29 0.46
CA ALA A 39 6.32 1.65 1.54
C ALA A 39 6.41 2.53 2.80
N ALA A 40 6.57 3.85 2.64
CA ALA A 40 6.58 4.78 3.76
C ALA A 40 5.21 4.87 4.45
N GLU A 41 4.11 4.88 3.70
CA GLU A 41 2.76 4.87 4.30
C GLU A 41 2.48 3.55 5.05
N LEU A 42 2.86 2.40 4.48
CA LEU A 42 2.75 1.11 5.18
C LEU A 42 3.62 1.04 6.43
N GLU A 43 4.79 1.66 6.42
CA GLU A 43 5.65 1.76 7.60
C GLU A 43 4.97 2.52 8.74
N LYS A 44 4.26 3.62 8.46
CA LYS A 44 3.48 4.35 9.48
C LYS A 44 2.40 3.47 10.09
N VAL A 45 1.68 2.69 9.28
CA VAL A 45 0.66 1.75 9.78
C VAL A 45 1.31 0.68 10.66
N ARG A 46 2.44 0.11 10.21
CA ARG A 46 3.20 -0.89 10.97
C ARG A 46 3.66 -0.35 12.32
N ASP A 47 4.25 0.85 12.34
CA ASP A 47 4.81 1.44 13.55
C ASP A 47 3.71 1.78 14.56
N ARG A 48 2.58 2.33 14.09
CA ARG A 48 1.41 2.54 14.95
C ARG A 48 0.88 1.23 15.54
N LEU A 49 0.84 0.15 14.77
CA LEU A 49 0.42 -1.17 15.29
C LEU A 49 1.43 -1.70 16.31
N ALA A 50 2.73 -1.52 16.08
CA ALA A 50 3.77 -1.91 17.05
C ALA A 50 3.63 -1.13 18.37
N ASP A 51 3.40 0.18 18.30
CA ASP A 51 3.17 1.02 19.46
C ASP A 51 1.90 0.60 20.22
N PHE A 52 0.82 0.27 19.50
CA PHE A 52 -0.41 -0.27 20.08
C PHE A 52 -0.16 -1.58 20.85
N ILE A 53 0.61 -2.52 20.27
CA ILE A 53 0.95 -3.79 20.89
C ILE A 53 1.82 -3.57 22.14
N PHE A 54 2.79 -2.66 22.08
CA PHE A 54 3.69 -2.38 23.19
C PHE A 54 2.97 -1.68 24.35
N GLY A 55 2.06 -0.76 24.05
CA GLY A 55 1.34 0.05 25.04
C GLY A 55 0.16 -0.65 25.72
N ARG A 56 -0.14 -1.91 25.37
CA ARG A 56 -1.39 -2.56 25.79
C ARG A 56 -1.20 -4.02 26.20
N GLU A 57 -1.72 -4.36 27.37
CA GLU A 57 -1.88 -5.76 27.77
C GLU A 57 -3.04 -6.39 26.99
N THR A 58 -2.70 -7.23 26.02
CA THR A 58 -3.64 -8.07 25.28
C THR A 58 -3.48 -9.53 25.71
N GLY A 59 -4.58 -10.27 25.76
CA GLY A 59 -4.52 -11.72 26.01
C GLY A 59 -3.65 -12.44 24.96
N GLY A 60 -3.08 -13.59 25.32
CA GLY A 60 -2.04 -14.27 24.51
C GLY A 60 -2.45 -14.61 23.07
N GLU A 61 -3.72 -14.98 22.84
CA GLU A 61 -4.23 -15.25 21.49
C GLU A 61 -4.30 -13.99 20.63
N LEU A 62 -4.92 -12.93 21.15
CA LEU A 62 -5.02 -11.64 20.45
C LEU A 62 -3.65 -11.03 20.20
N HIS A 63 -2.74 -11.13 21.16
CA HIS A 63 -1.35 -10.70 21.00
C HIS A 63 -0.67 -11.44 19.84
N GLY A 64 -0.89 -12.76 19.74
CA GLY A 64 -0.38 -13.58 18.65
C GLY A 64 -0.88 -13.12 17.27
N LYS A 65 -2.18 -12.80 17.16
CA LYS A 65 -2.78 -12.26 15.92
C LYS A 65 -2.16 -10.91 15.55
N LEU A 66 -2.10 -9.97 16.48
CA LEU A 66 -1.50 -8.65 16.27
C LEU A 66 -0.04 -8.75 15.80
N ALA A 67 0.74 -9.63 16.42
CA ALA A 67 2.13 -9.88 16.02
C ALA A 67 2.24 -10.53 14.63
N ALA A 68 1.27 -11.35 14.21
CA ALA A 68 1.22 -11.91 12.87
C ALA A 68 0.92 -10.83 11.83
N THR A 69 -0.09 -9.98 12.04
CA THR A 69 -0.41 -8.84 11.19
C THR A 69 0.78 -7.90 11.03
N LEU A 70 1.49 -7.62 12.12
CA LEU A 70 2.72 -6.79 12.11
C LEU A 70 3.81 -7.38 11.18
N LYS A 71 3.98 -8.71 11.20
CA LYS A 71 4.90 -9.41 10.29
C LYS A 71 4.43 -9.32 8.84
N THR A 72 3.14 -9.49 8.58
CA THR A 72 2.56 -9.36 7.24
C THR A 72 2.77 -7.97 6.66
N LEU A 73 2.53 -6.92 7.44
CA LEU A 73 2.82 -5.53 7.06
C LEU A 73 4.31 -5.32 6.74
N ALA A 74 5.21 -5.88 7.56
CA ALA A 74 6.65 -5.80 7.32
C ALA A 74 7.05 -6.50 6.02
N PHE A 75 6.48 -7.67 5.74
CA PHE A 75 6.70 -8.42 4.50
C PHE A 75 6.19 -7.65 3.29
N LEU A 76 4.95 -7.15 3.32
CA LEU A 76 4.36 -6.38 2.23
C LEU A 76 5.16 -5.09 1.95
N LYS A 77 5.61 -4.39 2.99
CA LYS A 77 6.51 -3.23 2.84
C LYS A 77 7.81 -3.64 2.13
N ALA A 78 8.40 -4.76 2.53
CA ALA A 78 9.63 -5.25 1.91
C ALA A 78 9.40 -5.54 0.43
N GLU A 79 8.36 -6.29 0.07
CA GLU A 79 7.98 -6.59 -1.33
C GLU A 79 7.76 -5.32 -2.17
N ILE A 80 7.13 -4.30 -1.60
CA ILE A 80 6.96 -3.00 -2.28
C ILE A 80 8.31 -2.28 -2.42
N SER A 81 9.20 -2.39 -1.44
CA SER A 81 10.52 -1.75 -1.44
C SER A 81 11.55 -2.47 -2.32
N THR A 82 11.39 -3.77 -2.54
CA THR A 82 12.23 -4.66 -3.37
C THR A 82 11.48 -5.10 -4.62
N GLY A 83 10.96 -4.17 -5.40
CA GLY A 83 10.65 -4.43 -6.79
C GLY A 83 11.97 -4.56 -7.52
N ASP A 84 12.15 -5.73 -8.13
CA ASP A 84 13.32 -6.14 -8.91
C ASP A 84 14.00 -4.93 -9.57
N ASP A 85 15.32 -4.83 -9.41
CA ASP A 85 16.22 -3.90 -10.12
C ASP A 85 16.21 -4.14 -11.65
N ASP A 86 15.14 -4.72 -12.18
CA ASP A 86 15.01 -5.13 -13.54
C ASP A 86 14.63 -3.92 -14.39
N THR A 87 15.68 -3.29 -14.89
CA THR A 87 15.85 -2.60 -16.18
C THR A 87 15.16 -3.26 -17.39
N GLY A 88 14.22 -4.20 -17.22
CA GLY A 88 13.88 -5.26 -18.15
C GLY A 88 12.77 -4.97 -19.17
N SER A 89 12.11 -3.82 -19.14
CA SER A 89 11.21 -3.45 -20.25
C SER A 89 11.45 -2.02 -20.72
N SER A 90 12.32 -1.92 -21.72
CA SER A 90 12.47 -0.74 -22.58
C SER A 90 11.25 -0.49 -23.47
N ALA A 91 10.22 -1.35 -23.41
CA ALA A 91 9.00 -1.15 -24.17
C ALA A 91 8.19 -0.01 -23.55
N GLU A 92 7.87 1.00 -24.37
CA GLU A 92 6.92 2.04 -24.00
C GLU A 92 5.57 1.40 -23.66
N LEU A 93 4.98 1.80 -22.53
CA LEU A 93 3.62 1.40 -22.19
C LEU A 93 2.65 2.00 -23.22
N SER A 94 1.67 1.19 -23.64
CA SER A 94 0.54 1.74 -24.40
C SER A 94 -0.24 2.74 -23.55
N PRO A 95 -0.97 3.69 -24.16
CA PRO A 95 -1.83 4.62 -23.42
C PRO A 95 -2.81 3.91 -22.47
N GLU A 96 -3.40 2.80 -22.91
CA GLU A 96 -4.33 2.00 -22.10
C GLU A 96 -3.60 1.26 -20.97
N GLY A 97 -2.36 0.81 -21.21
CA GLY A 97 -1.52 0.19 -20.19
C GLY A 97 -1.15 1.17 -19.09
N GLU A 98 -0.73 2.39 -19.44
CA GLU A 98 -0.48 3.45 -18.48
C GLU A 98 -1.75 3.82 -17.71
N GLU A 99 -2.88 4.01 -18.40
CA GLU A 99 -4.14 4.36 -17.75
C GLU A 99 -4.51 3.33 -16.66
N ARG A 100 -4.37 2.04 -16.96
CA ARG A 100 -4.64 0.96 -16.00
C ARG A 100 -3.70 1.00 -14.81
N ILE A 101 -2.40 1.21 -15.02
CA ILE A 101 -1.45 1.29 -13.91
C ILE A 101 -1.78 2.49 -13.01
N LEU A 102 -2.11 3.64 -13.58
CA LEU A 102 -2.52 4.82 -12.82
C LEU A 102 -3.80 4.57 -12.01
N ASP A 103 -4.76 3.80 -12.55
CA ASP A 103 -5.94 3.38 -11.78
C ASP A 103 -5.56 2.50 -10.59
N PHE A 104 -4.68 1.52 -10.80
CA PHE A 104 -4.17 0.68 -9.70
C PHE A 104 -3.48 1.51 -8.64
N ASP A 105 -2.65 2.48 -9.02
CA ASP A 105 -1.90 3.32 -8.08
C ASP A 105 -2.82 4.18 -7.22
N LEU A 106 -3.86 4.77 -7.82
CA LEU A 106 -4.87 5.53 -7.08
C LEU A 106 -5.61 4.66 -6.07
N VAL A 107 -6.02 3.45 -6.49
CA VAL A 107 -6.68 2.50 -5.59
C VAL A 107 -5.73 2.05 -4.47
N LEU A 108 -4.45 1.79 -4.77
CA LEU A 108 -3.45 1.43 -3.77
C LEU A 108 -3.26 2.53 -2.72
N LEU A 109 -3.19 3.79 -3.14
CA LEU A 109 -3.13 4.93 -2.22
C LEU A 109 -4.35 4.99 -1.30
N GLU A 110 -5.54 4.87 -1.87
CA GLU A 110 -6.80 4.90 -1.12
C GLU A 110 -6.87 3.74 -0.11
N LYS A 111 -6.45 2.53 -0.52
CA LYS A 111 -6.46 1.34 0.33
C LYS A 111 -5.45 1.42 1.47
N ILE A 112 -4.23 1.86 1.20
CA ILE A 112 -3.21 2.04 2.24
C ILE A 112 -3.65 3.12 3.24
N ALA A 113 -4.18 4.25 2.76
CA ALA A 113 -4.72 5.29 3.64
C ALA A 113 -5.85 4.74 4.52
N GLY A 114 -6.71 3.88 3.95
CA GLY A 114 -7.81 3.22 4.66
C GLY A 114 -7.38 2.29 5.80
N LEU A 115 -6.14 1.79 5.82
CA LEU A 115 -5.64 0.93 6.91
C LEU A 115 -5.51 1.68 8.25
N HIS A 116 -5.43 3.01 8.23
CA HIS A 116 -5.37 3.80 9.46
C HIS A 116 -6.68 3.75 10.26
N THR A 117 -7.83 3.65 9.57
CA THR A 117 -9.15 3.62 10.21
C THR A 117 -9.32 2.45 11.19
N PRO A 118 -9.14 1.16 10.81
CA PRO A 118 -9.26 0.07 11.76
C PRO A 118 -8.25 0.18 12.92
N LEU A 119 -7.06 0.74 12.67
CA LEU A 119 -6.06 0.96 13.72
C LEU A 119 -6.50 2.02 14.74
N GLU A 120 -7.06 3.13 14.28
CA GLU A 120 -7.67 4.14 15.14
C GLU A 120 -8.80 3.55 15.97
N GLU A 121 -9.69 2.79 15.34
CA GLU A 121 -10.80 2.12 16.05
C GLU A 121 -10.29 1.10 17.10
N MET A 122 -9.17 0.41 16.86
CA MET A 122 -8.52 -0.45 17.87
C MET A 122 -8.00 0.35 19.08
N GLU A 123 -7.39 1.52 18.83
CA GLU A 123 -6.88 2.41 19.89
C GLU A 123 -8.01 2.87 20.83
N TRP A 124 -9.21 3.14 20.30
CA TRP A 124 -10.38 3.53 21.09
C TRP A 124 -11.15 2.36 21.70
N ALA A 125 -11.02 1.16 21.14
CA ALA A 125 -11.72 -0.02 21.60
C ALA A 125 -11.33 -0.38 23.05
N ARG A 126 -12.32 -0.59 23.93
CA ARG A 126 -12.08 -1.04 25.32
C ARG A 126 -12.22 -2.55 25.51
N ALA A 127 -13.00 -3.20 24.64
CA ALA A 127 -13.28 -4.63 24.73
C ALA A 127 -12.39 -5.42 23.74
N PRO A 128 -11.83 -6.58 24.15
CA PRO A 128 -11.01 -7.42 23.27
C PRO A 128 -11.70 -7.79 21.94
N ALA A 129 -12.99 -8.12 21.97
CA ALA A 129 -13.75 -8.47 20.76
C ALA A 129 -13.87 -7.32 19.74
N ALA A 130 -13.81 -6.06 20.20
CA ALA A 130 -13.79 -4.91 19.30
C ALA A 130 -12.41 -4.67 18.69
N ILE A 131 -11.33 -4.98 19.44
CA ILE A 131 -9.96 -4.96 18.90
C ILE A 131 -9.84 -6.03 17.81
N GLU A 132 -10.29 -7.25 18.11
CA GLU A 132 -10.24 -8.38 17.18
C GLU A 132 -10.97 -8.10 15.87
N ARG A 133 -12.20 -7.56 15.92
CA ARG A 133 -12.94 -7.19 14.70
C ARG A 133 -12.19 -6.18 13.83
N ASN A 134 -11.58 -5.18 14.45
CA ASN A 134 -10.84 -4.17 13.70
C ASN A 134 -9.50 -4.72 13.18
N LEU A 135 -8.89 -5.66 13.90
CA LEU A 135 -7.74 -6.40 13.42
C LEU A 135 -8.08 -7.23 12.17
N ASP A 136 -9.25 -7.89 12.16
CA ASP A 136 -9.72 -8.63 10.99
C ASP A 136 -9.90 -7.70 9.78
N LEU A 137 -10.47 -6.50 9.97
CA LEU A 137 -10.59 -5.48 8.91
C LEU A 137 -9.22 -4.98 8.42
N LEU A 138 -8.26 -4.85 9.33
CA LEU A 138 -6.89 -4.48 8.97
C LEU A 138 -6.24 -5.58 8.13
N ASP A 139 -6.37 -6.85 8.53
CA ASP A 139 -5.83 -8.00 7.80
C ASP A 139 -6.46 -8.14 6.41
N GLU A 140 -7.78 -7.96 6.29
CA GLU A 140 -8.49 -7.92 5.00
C GLU A 140 -7.92 -6.82 4.10
N GLY A 141 -7.78 -5.61 4.63
CA GLY A 141 -7.21 -4.48 3.88
C GLY A 141 -5.76 -4.74 3.42
N VAL A 142 -4.94 -5.35 4.27
CA VAL A 142 -3.56 -5.72 3.94
C VAL A 142 -3.53 -6.78 2.83
N ALA A 143 -4.40 -7.78 2.89
CA ALA A 143 -4.50 -8.81 1.85
C ALA A 143 -4.96 -8.23 0.50
N GLU A 144 -5.91 -7.29 0.50
CA GLU A 144 -6.33 -6.57 -0.71
C GLU A 144 -5.19 -5.77 -1.34
N ILE A 145 -4.38 -5.09 -0.53
CA ILE A 145 -3.22 -4.31 -1.02
C ILE A 145 -2.18 -5.23 -1.65
N ASP A 146 -1.88 -6.36 -1.03
CA ASP A 146 -0.94 -7.34 -1.58
C ASP A 146 -1.43 -7.86 -2.95
N GLU A 147 -2.71 -8.23 -3.05
CA GLU A 147 -3.30 -8.67 -4.32
C GLU A 147 -3.25 -7.59 -5.40
N LEU A 148 -3.66 -6.35 -5.06
CA LEU A 148 -3.59 -5.20 -5.98
C LEU A 148 -2.15 -4.93 -6.43
N TYR A 149 -1.17 -5.01 -5.52
CA TYR A 149 0.23 -4.78 -5.85
C TYR A 149 0.80 -5.90 -6.76
N ARG A 150 0.41 -7.15 -6.53
CA ARG A 150 0.75 -8.28 -7.41
C ARG A 150 0.18 -8.12 -8.81
N GLN A 151 -1.07 -7.67 -8.94
CA GLN A 151 -1.69 -7.36 -10.24
C GLN A 151 -0.98 -6.19 -10.94
N ARG A 152 -0.70 -5.10 -10.21
CA ARG A 152 0.08 -3.96 -10.71
C ARG A 152 1.45 -4.39 -11.25
N ARG A 153 2.16 -5.26 -10.53
CA ARG A 153 3.46 -5.79 -10.95
C ARG A 153 3.39 -6.55 -12.27
N SER A 154 2.32 -7.33 -12.51
CA SER A 154 2.18 -8.07 -13.77
C SER A 154 2.00 -7.10 -14.96
N LEU A 155 1.20 -6.04 -14.78
CA LEU A 155 0.98 -5.01 -15.80
C LEU A 155 2.24 -4.22 -16.14
N LEU A 156 3.11 -3.99 -15.16
CA LEU A 156 4.39 -3.33 -15.40
C LEU A 156 5.38 -4.23 -16.17
N ARG A 157 5.25 -5.55 -16.07
CA ARG A 157 6.14 -6.48 -16.78
C ARG A 157 5.73 -6.67 -18.24
N GLY A 158 4.43 -6.60 -18.53
CA GLY A 158 3.88 -6.77 -19.88
C GLY A 158 3.83 -8.23 -20.28
#